data_AF-A0A8T0I9C5-F1
#
_entry.id   AF-A0A8T0I9C5-F1
#
_cell.length_a   1.000
_cell.length_b   1.000
_cell.length_c   1.000
_cell.angle_alpha   90.00
_cell.angle_beta   90.00
_cell.angle_gamma   90.00
#
_symmetry.space_group_name_H-M   'P 1'
#
loop_
_entity.id
_entity.type
_entity.pdbx_description
1 polymer ?
#
loop_
_entity_poly.entity_id
_entity_poly.type
_entity_poly.pdbx_seq_one_letter_code
_entity_poly.pdbx_strand_id
1 'polypeptide(L)'
;MAVRGVLVESSLLEGSSSVEKLLFRLGLSNLHVGLLFTAGQNSTEKEELLKKWGLSDVVKVVAANTDEDVVEVINKAWPVQASQSVFVSPDDQDTVTKLAESGWNIIYSGQGGIIKEAPIIEQIDDLFAAVATLNKKACGERLLVVGHVMKWSREKDFLKRRALPALPTSNDLTFIALQTEKPLEPQLTVVDIVLHKATDEIVSVAMIQTSTPADRIQYSDGIQKLQRYLAANPDMCVVDPISRLTPLLDRSLTRDLLEDLEDAKVSETTVVRAPRSVEVKDLEEPHLTQAVSVGFPTIVKTMMACGTADAHTMAVVFKKEGYVNLQVPLPAVVQEYVDHGSCVYKFYIIGEKVYHSCRRSMPNAASLAVSGGSSVGLPALVFDSLKSMPSSFEGDGKPLENTVVEGDGSLDVEAVGKAAVWLRKKLGLTIIGFDIVVQVGTKDHVMVDVNYFPSFKDVSDKEALPAFWDALRSAHANKDGSVL
;
A
#
# COMPACT_ATOMS: atom_id res chain seq x y z
N MET A 1 -7.64 -3.42 -30.59
CA MET A 1 -8.18 -4.03 -29.35
C MET A 1 -7.10 -4.00 -28.29
N ALA A 2 -7.44 -3.85 -27.01
CA ALA A 2 -6.46 -3.95 -25.92
C ALA A 2 -5.67 -5.27 -26.03
N VAL A 3 -4.41 -5.24 -25.58
CA VAL A 3 -3.54 -6.43 -25.57
C VAL A 3 -4.25 -7.53 -24.81
N ARG A 4 -4.47 -8.69 -25.44
CA ARG A 4 -5.06 -9.85 -24.77
C ARG A 4 -3.97 -10.77 -24.24
N GLY A 5 -2.95 -11.03 -25.06
CA GLY A 5 -1.78 -11.81 -24.68
C GLY A 5 -0.47 -11.21 -25.17
N VAL A 6 0.61 -11.62 -24.52
CA VAL A 6 2.01 -11.35 -24.87
C VAL A 6 2.75 -12.67 -25.07
N LEU A 7 3.48 -12.77 -26.18
CA LEU A 7 4.54 -13.77 -26.32
C LEU A 7 5.88 -13.12 -25.99
N VAL A 8 6.66 -13.79 -25.15
CA VAL A 8 7.96 -13.34 -24.65
C VAL A 8 8.97 -14.41 -25.00
N GLU A 9 10.09 -14.01 -25.60
CA GLU A 9 11.18 -14.94 -25.91
C GLU A 9 11.88 -15.41 -24.61
N SER A 10 12.14 -16.70 -24.48
CA SER A 10 12.71 -17.28 -23.25
C SER A 10 14.10 -16.76 -22.89
N SER A 11 14.88 -16.30 -23.87
CA SER A 11 16.19 -15.64 -23.68
C SER A 11 16.10 -14.42 -22.76
N LEU A 12 14.93 -13.75 -22.69
CA LEU A 12 14.67 -12.61 -21.81
C LEU A 12 14.65 -12.96 -20.31
N LEU A 13 14.46 -14.24 -19.98
CA LEU A 13 14.39 -14.70 -18.59
C LEU A 13 15.76 -15.13 -18.04
N GLU A 14 16.79 -15.23 -18.89
CA GLU A 14 18.12 -15.68 -18.48
C GLU A 14 18.94 -14.51 -17.88
N GLY A 15 19.31 -14.62 -16.59
CA GLY A 15 20.31 -13.74 -15.96
C GLY A 15 19.80 -12.54 -15.14
N SER A 16 18.49 -12.38 -14.93
CA SER A 16 17.96 -11.25 -14.13
C SER A 16 17.53 -11.66 -12.71
N SER A 17 18.02 -10.92 -11.71
CA SER A 17 17.59 -11.03 -10.30
C SER A 17 16.16 -10.52 -10.06
N SER A 18 15.57 -9.82 -11.06
CA SER A 18 14.20 -9.30 -11.07
C SER A 18 13.19 -10.31 -11.64
N VAL A 19 13.65 -11.44 -12.20
CA VAL A 19 12.81 -12.45 -12.88
C VAL A 19 11.68 -12.92 -11.97
N GLU A 20 11.92 -13.22 -10.69
CA GLU A 20 10.85 -13.62 -9.76
C GLU A 20 9.75 -12.55 -9.64
N LYS A 21 10.12 -11.27 -9.51
CA LYS A 21 9.16 -10.16 -9.40
C LYS A 21 8.35 -9.99 -10.69
N LEU A 22 9.03 -10.03 -11.83
CA LEU A 22 8.40 -9.93 -13.15
C LEU A 22 7.41 -11.08 -13.35
N LEU A 23 7.83 -12.31 -13.07
CA LEU A 23 7.00 -13.50 -13.24
C LEU A 23 5.79 -13.45 -12.31
N PHE A 24 5.96 -12.97 -11.08
CA PHE A 24 4.86 -12.76 -10.15
C PHE A 24 3.86 -11.69 -10.66
N ARG A 25 4.36 -10.59 -11.24
CA ARG A 25 3.50 -9.59 -11.90
C ARG A 25 2.75 -10.19 -13.08
N LEU A 26 3.43 -10.96 -13.93
CA LEU A 26 2.84 -11.61 -15.10
C LEU A 26 1.73 -12.59 -14.69
N GLY A 27 1.99 -13.44 -13.71
CA GLY A 27 1.01 -14.36 -13.12
C GLY A 27 -0.18 -13.67 -12.43
N LEU A 28 -0.14 -12.35 -12.25
CA LEU A 28 -1.26 -11.59 -11.69
C LEU A 28 -1.79 -10.48 -12.61
N SER A 29 -1.22 -10.35 -13.80
CA SER A 29 -1.47 -9.27 -14.76
C SER A 29 -2.79 -9.38 -15.52
N ASN A 30 -3.42 -10.57 -15.50
CA ASN A 30 -4.51 -10.98 -16.41
C ASN A 30 -4.12 -11.03 -17.89
N LEU A 31 -2.85 -10.80 -18.26
CA LEU A 31 -2.34 -11.04 -19.61
C LEU A 31 -2.28 -12.54 -19.87
N HIS A 32 -2.61 -12.94 -21.09
CA HIS A 32 -2.23 -14.26 -21.57
C HIS A 32 -0.71 -14.23 -21.85
N VAL A 33 0.08 -15.10 -21.26
CA VAL A 33 1.54 -15.08 -21.43
C VAL A 33 2.00 -16.36 -22.10
N GLY A 34 2.70 -16.26 -23.22
CA GLY A 34 3.42 -17.38 -23.82
C GLY A 34 4.93 -17.12 -23.83
N LEU A 35 5.70 -18.17 -23.58
CA LEU A 35 7.16 -18.17 -23.65
C LEU A 35 7.60 -18.96 -24.88
N LEU A 36 8.33 -18.30 -25.76
CA LEU A 36 8.88 -18.89 -26.99
C LEU A 36 10.29 -19.44 -26.71
N PHE A 37 10.57 -20.67 -27.16
CA PHE A 37 11.87 -21.32 -27.01
C PHE A 37 12.47 -21.66 -28.36
N THR A 38 13.77 -21.42 -28.53
CA THR A 38 14.52 -21.80 -29.73
C THR A 38 14.35 -23.29 -30.06
N ALA A 39 14.08 -23.60 -31.33
CA ALA A 39 13.85 -24.94 -31.82
C ALA A 39 15.02 -25.90 -31.47
N GLY A 40 14.71 -27.06 -30.88
CA GLY A 40 15.68 -28.10 -30.50
C GLY A 40 15.94 -28.28 -29.00
N GLN A 41 15.35 -27.45 -28.13
CA GLN A 41 15.36 -27.63 -26.68
C GLN A 41 14.11 -28.41 -26.22
N ASN A 42 14.25 -29.33 -25.24
CA ASN A 42 13.14 -30.15 -24.74
C ASN A 42 12.19 -29.30 -23.85
N SER A 43 10.90 -29.32 -24.15
CA SER A 43 9.85 -28.61 -23.38
C SER A 43 9.84 -28.99 -21.90
N THR A 44 10.19 -30.24 -21.56
CA THR A 44 10.23 -30.76 -20.19
C THR A 44 11.35 -30.12 -19.33
N GLU A 45 12.56 -29.92 -19.88
CA GLU A 45 13.68 -29.30 -19.15
C GLU A 45 13.37 -27.84 -18.81
N LYS A 46 12.65 -27.14 -19.69
CA LYS A 46 12.24 -25.75 -19.47
C LYS A 46 11.02 -25.65 -18.56
N GLU A 47 10.11 -26.61 -18.58
CA GLU A 47 9.06 -26.71 -17.55
C GLU A 47 9.67 -26.88 -16.15
N GLU A 48 10.69 -27.72 -16.01
CA GLU A 48 11.46 -27.85 -14.76
C GLU A 48 12.19 -26.55 -14.38
N LEU A 49 12.68 -25.79 -15.35
CA LEU A 49 13.33 -24.50 -15.13
C LEU A 49 12.33 -23.43 -14.66
N LEU A 50 11.12 -23.40 -15.22
CA LEU A 50 10.03 -22.54 -14.75
C LEU A 50 9.56 -22.95 -13.34
N LYS A 51 9.44 -24.26 -13.06
CA LYS A 51 9.19 -24.78 -11.70
C LYS A 51 10.29 -24.35 -10.72
N LYS A 52 11.56 -24.44 -11.12
CA LYS A 52 12.71 -24.02 -10.32
C LYS A 52 12.72 -22.52 -10.04
N TRP A 53 12.16 -21.70 -10.93
CA TRP A 53 11.96 -20.26 -10.72
C TRP A 53 10.72 -19.92 -9.88
N GLY A 54 9.99 -20.91 -9.35
CA GLY A 54 8.83 -20.70 -8.48
C GLY A 54 7.56 -20.24 -9.20
N LEU A 55 7.54 -20.26 -10.55
CA LEU A 55 6.36 -19.90 -11.34
C LEU A 55 5.20 -20.86 -11.13
N SER A 56 5.49 -22.15 -10.93
CA SER A 56 4.47 -23.19 -10.77
C SER A 56 3.55 -22.96 -9.57
N ASP A 57 4.00 -22.20 -8.58
CA ASP A 57 3.23 -21.90 -7.37
C ASP A 57 2.20 -20.78 -7.59
N VAL A 58 2.34 -20.03 -8.68
CA VAL A 58 1.52 -18.84 -9.00
C VAL A 58 0.80 -18.98 -10.34
N VAL A 59 1.36 -19.78 -11.26
CA VAL A 59 0.92 -19.93 -12.65
C VAL A 59 1.02 -21.39 -13.08
N LYS A 60 -0.04 -21.93 -13.69
CA LYS A 60 -0.03 -23.21 -14.40
C LYS A 60 0.85 -23.10 -15.65
N VAL A 61 1.80 -24.00 -15.81
CA VAL A 61 2.58 -24.09 -17.06
C VAL A 61 1.86 -25.03 -18.02
N VAL A 62 1.69 -24.63 -19.28
CA VAL A 62 1.09 -25.44 -20.35
C VAL A 62 2.10 -25.55 -21.48
N ALA A 63 2.60 -26.75 -21.73
CA ALA A 63 3.50 -27.01 -22.86
C ALA A 63 2.70 -27.53 -24.06
N ALA A 64 2.92 -26.96 -25.25
CA ALA A 64 2.58 -27.64 -26.49
C ALA A 64 3.81 -28.37 -27.01
N ASN A 65 3.59 -29.61 -27.46
CA ASN A 65 4.62 -30.34 -28.18
C ASN A 65 4.73 -29.82 -29.62
N THR A 66 5.87 -30.07 -30.27
CA THR A 66 6.13 -29.66 -31.66
C THR A 66 5.11 -30.19 -32.67
N ASP A 67 4.39 -31.25 -32.32
CA ASP A 67 3.43 -31.95 -33.20
C ASP A 67 1.96 -31.53 -32.93
N GLU A 68 1.71 -30.67 -31.94
CA GLU A 68 0.36 -30.23 -31.56
C GLU A 68 0.02 -28.86 -32.17
N ASP A 69 -1.25 -28.62 -32.52
CA ASP A 69 -1.71 -27.28 -32.86
C ASP A 69 -1.70 -26.41 -31.60
N VAL A 70 -0.67 -25.56 -31.51
CA VAL A 70 -0.43 -24.61 -30.44
C VAL A 70 -1.66 -23.77 -30.10
N VAL A 71 -2.40 -23.30 -31.11
CA VAL A 71 -3.60 -22.47 -30.89
C VAL A 71 -4.73 -23.31 -30.29
N GLU A 72 -4.88 -24.56 -30.73
CA GLU A 72 -5.88 -25.48 -30.18
C GLU A 72 -5.56 -25.89 -28.73
N VAL A 73 -4.29 -26.17 -28.43
CA VAL A 73 -3.80 -26.47 -27.06
C VAL A 73 -4.06 -25.29 -26.13
N ILE A 74 -3.72 -24.07 -26.58
CA ILE A 74 -4.00 -22.83 -25.84
C ILE A 74 -5.49 -22.68 -25.58
N ASN A 75 -6.34 -22.82 -26.60
CA ASN A 75 -7.80 -22.67 -26.45
C ASN A 75 -8.42 -23.72 -25.52
N LYS A 76 -7.93 -24.97 -25.55
CA LYS A 76 -8.40 -26.06 -24.70
C LYS A 76 -7.97 -25.92 -23.24
N ALA A 77 -6.78 -25.39 -23.00
CA ALA A 77 -6.22 -25.27 -21.65
C ALA A 77 -6.79 -24.09 -20.84
N TRP A 78 -7.67 -23.26 -21.42
CA TRP A 78 -8.00 -21.93 -20.91
C TRP A 78 -9.38 -21.83 -20.22
N PRO A 79 -9.47 -21.86 -18.88
CA PRO A 79 -10.67 -21.42 -18.18
C PRO A 79 -10.85 -19.90 -18.23
N VAL A 80 -12.09 -19.42 -17.99
CA VAL A 80 -12.56 -18.02 -18.13
C VAL A 80 -11.72 -16.95 -17.39
N GLN A 81 -10.84 -17.33 -16.44
CA GLN A 81 -9.91 -16.42 -15.76
C GLN A 81 -8.49 -16.55 -16.30
N ALA A 82 -8.14 -15.67 -17.25
CA ALA A 82 -6.92 -15.68 -18.07
C ALA A 82 -5.56 -15.49 -17.36
N SER A 83 -5.51 -15.59 -16.03
CA SER A 83 -4.41 -15.02 -15.25
C SER A 83 -3.47 -16.03 -14.62
N GLN A 84 -3.67 -17.33 -14.85
CA GLN A 84 -2.89 -18.37 -14.17
C GLN A 84 -2.28 -19.36 -15.15
N SER A 85 -2.01 -18.99 -16.41
CA SER A 85 -1.38 -19.91 -17.35
C SER A 85 -0.27 -19.25 -18.16
N VAL A 86 0.91 -19.87 -18.15
CA VAL A 86 2.05 -19.54 -19.02
C VAL A 86 2.20 -20.67 -20.02
N PHE A 87 2.14 -20.32 -21.29
CA PHE A 87 2.30 -21.27 -22.38
C PHE A 87 3.77 -21.40 -22.79
N VAL A 88 4.20 -22.58 -23.22
CA VAL A 88 5.55 -22.86 -23.69
C VAL A 88 5.45 -23.41 -25.12
N SER A 89 6.05 -22.71 -26.08
CA SER A 89 5.99 -23.04 -27.51
C SER A 89 7.35 -22.98 -28.19
N PRO A 90 7.53 -23.71 -29.31
CA PRO A 90 8.66 -23.48 -30.21
C PRO A 90 8.63 -22.07 -30.83
N ASP A 91 9.80 -21.47 -31.00
CA ASP A 91 10.06 -20.20 -31.71
C ASP A 91 10.24 -20.45 -33.22
N ASP A 92 9.26 -21.09 -33.86
CA ASP A 92 9.24 -21.26 -35.30
C ASP A 92 8.26 -20.28 -35.97
N GLN A 93 8.57 -19.93 -37.22
CA GLN A 93 7.84 -18.93 -38.00
C GLN A 93 6.34 -19.25 -38.12
N ASP A 94 5.96 -20.52 -38.28
CA ASP A 94 4.57 -20.93 -38.50
C ASP A 94 3.75 -20.75 -37.23
N THR A 95 4.27 -21.22 -36.10
CA THR A 95 3.67 -21.06 -34.78
C THR A 95 3.45 -19.58 -34.42
N VAL A 96 4.49 -18.76 -34.57
CA VAL A 96 4.45 -17.33 -34.24
C VAL A 96 3.45 -16.59 -35.13
N THR A 97 3.37 -16.93 -36.42
CA THR A 97 2.41 -16.32 -37.36
C THR A 97 0.97 -16.68 -37.01
N LYS A 98 0.67 -17.96 -36.74
CA LYS A 98 -0.67 -18.42 -36.34
C LYS A 98 -1.17 -17.76 -35.06
N LEU A 99 -0.29 -17.56 -34.09
CA LEU A 99 -0.61 -16.86 -32.85
C LEU A 99 -0.92 -15.37 -33.07
N ALA A 100 -0.12 -14.70 -33.90
CA ALA A 100 -0.34 -13.30 -34.27
C ALA A 100 -1.71 -13.11 -34.96
N GLU A 101 -2.03 -13.96 -35.94
CA GLU A 101 -3.31 -13.95 -36.66
C GLU A 101 -4.49 -14.22 -35.73
N SER A 102 -4.26 -14.94 -34.64
CA SER A 102 -5.24 -15.19 -33.57
C SER A 102 -5.39 -14.02 -32.58
N GLY A 103 -4.72 -12.90 -32.82
CA GLY A 103 -4.83 -11.66 -32.04
C GLY A 103 -3.91 -11.55 -30.83
N TRP A 104 -2.87 -12.39 -30.75
CA TRP A 104 -1.81 -12.27 -29.73
C TRP A 104 -0.83 -11.17 -30.10
N ASN A 105 -0.38 -10.40 -29.10
CA ASN A 105 0.71 -9.46 -29.31
C ASN A 105 2.03 -10.18 -29.02
N ILE A 106 3.02 -9.95 -29.86
CA ILE A 106 4.33 -10.58 -29.74
C ILE A 106 5.33 -9.49 -29.41
N ILE A 107 6.19 -9.74 -28.42
CA ILE A 107 7.21 -8.79 -27.98
C ILE A 107 8.56 -9.53 -28.01
N TYR A 108 9.50 -9.00 -28.80
CA TYR A 108 10.81 -9.61 -29.03
C TYR A 108 11.92 -8.96 -28.19
N SER A 109 13.01 -9.71 -28.01
CA SER A 109 14.28 -9.19 -27.47
C SER A 109 15.28 -8.90 -28.58
N GLY A 110 15.87 -7.70 -28.61
CA GLY A 110 17.00 -7.41 -29.51
C GLY A 110 16.65 -7.30 -31.01
N GLN A 111 17.64 -7.46 -31.90
CA GLN A 111 17.42 -7.29 -33.34
C GLN A 111 16.95 -8.58 -34.01
N GLY A 112 15.81 -8.52 -34.71
CA GLY A 112 15.38 -9.57 -35.65
C GLY A 112 14.16 -10.37 -35.23
N GLY A 113 13.07 -9.72 -34.82
CA GLY A 113 11.79 -10.38 -34.62
C GLY A 113 11.22 -10.97 -35.91
N ILE A 114 10.64 -12.17 -35.81
CA ILE A 114 9.91 -12.84 -36.89
C ILE A 114 8.78 -11.94 -37.44
N ILE A 115 8.12 -11.16 -36.56
CA ILE A 115 7.13 -10.15 -36.94
C ILE A 115 7.77 -8.76 -37.00
N LYS A 116 7.79 -8.18 -38.20
CA LYS A 116 8.44 -6.88 -38.46
C LYS A 116 7.89 -5.69 -37.67
N GLU A 117 6.61 -5.72 -37.26
CA GLU A 117 5.94 -4.62 -36.55
C GLU A 117 5.78 -4.86 -35.04
N ALA A 118 6.25 -6.01 -34.54
CA ALA A 118 6.18 -6.33 -33.12
C ALA A 118 7.12 -5.40 -32.32
N PRO A 119 6.70 -4.92 -31.12
CA PRO A 119 7.58 -4.18 -30.25
C PRO A 119 8.81 -5.01 -29.89
N ILE A 120 9.96 -4.34 -29.92
CA ILE A 120 11.23 -4.89 -29.46
C ILE A 120 11.56 -4.24 -28.13
N ILE A 121 11.82 -5.05 -27.11
CA ILE A 121 12.34 -4.61 -25.82
C ILE A 121 13.81 -5.07 -25.71
N GLU A 122 14.65 -4.26 -25.08
CA GLU A 122 16.05 -4.65 -24.83
C GLU A 122 16.18 -5.47 -23.54
N GLN A 123 15.30 -5.23 -22.57
CA GLN A 123 15.28 -5.94 -21.30
C GLN A 123 13.86 -6.37 -20.96
N ILE A 124 13.74 -7.54 -20.33
CA ILE A 124 12.44 -8.10 -19.97
C ILE A 124 11.64 -7.22 -19.00
N ASP A 125 12.34 -6.39 -18.23
CA ASP A 125 11.74 -5.44 -17.32
C ASP A 125 10.90 -4.37 -18.04
N ASP A 126 11.20 -4.09 -19.32
CA ASP A 126 10.48 -3.10 -20.14
C ASP A 126 9.16 -3.67 -20.70
N LEU A 127 8.87 -4.95 -20.48
CA LEU A 127 7.68 -5.64 -20.99
C LEU A 127 6.39 -4.92 -20.62
N PHE A 128 6.23 -4.51 -19.36
CA PHE A 128 5.00 -3.84 -18.91
C PHE A 128 4.85 -2.43 -19.51
N ALA A 129 5.96 -1.73 -19.75
CA ALA A 129 5.94 -0.44 -20.44
C ALA A 129 5.56 -0.60 -21.93
N ALA A 130 6.06 -1.65 -22.58
CA ALA A 130 5.67 -2.00 -23.95
C ALA A 130 4.17 -2.37 -24.04
N VAL A 131 3.67 -3.18 -23.11
CA VAL A 131 2.24 -3.51 -22.99
C VAL A 131 1.38 -2.26 -22.78
N ALA A 132 1.80 -1.36 -21.89
CA ALA A 132 1.10 -0.10 -21.64
C ALA A 132 1.04 0.77 -22.91
N THR A 133 2.14 0.85 -23.67
CA THR A 133 2.20 1.57 -24.95
C THR A 133 1.26 0.98 -25.99
N LEU A 134 1.23 -0.35 -26.13
CA LEU A 134 0.30 -1.04 -27.03
C LEU A 134 -1.16 -0.80 -26.62
N ASN A 135 -1.46 -0.88 -25.32
CA ASN A 135 -2.79 -0.59 -24.80
C ASN A 135 -3.20 0.86 -25.06
N LYS A 136 -2.29 1.83 -24.89
CA LYS A 136 -2.55 3.24 -25.23
C LYS A 136 -2.85 3.42 -26.72
N LYS A 137 -2.08 2.80 -27.62
CA LYS A 137 -2.36 2.81 -29.07
C LYS A 137 -3.73 2.22 -29.40
N ALA A 138 -4.13 1.17 -28.70
CA ALA A 138 -5.38 0.45 -28.95
C ALA A 138 -6.63 1.12 -28.35
N CYS A 139 -6.51 1.75 -27.18
CA CYS A 139 -7.61 2.33 -26.42
C CYS A 139 -7.71 3.86 -26.57
N GLY A 140 -6.69 4.50 -27.14
CA GLY A 140 -6.61 5.95 -27.31
C GLY A 140 -6.29 6.70 -26.01
N GLU A 141 -6.40 8.03 -26.07
CA GLU A 141 -6.04 8.97 -25.00
C GLU A 141 -6.85 8.80 -23.71
N ARG A 142 -7.95 8.04 -23.74
CA ARG A 142 -8.80 7.77 -22.57
C ARG A 142 -8.13 6.83 -21.56
N LEU A 143 -7.25 5.95 -22.04
CA LEU A 143 -6.50 5.03 -21.19
C LEU A 143 -5.35 5.77 -20.49
N LEU A 144 -5.38 5.77 -19.17
CA LEU A 144 -4.34 6.35 -18.33
C LEU A 144 -3.41 5.25 -17.80
N VAL A 145 -2.11 5.48 -17.88
CA VAL A 145 -1.06 4.60 -17.38
C VAL A 145 -0.61 5.10 -16.02
N VAL A 146 -0.75 4.26 -15.02
CA VAL A 146 -0.33 4.50 -13.64
C VAL A 146 1.02 3.83 -13.41
N GLY A 147 2.07 4.63 -13.32
CA GLY A 147 3.38 4.17 -12.87
C GLY A 147 3.42 4.13 -11.34
N HIS A 148 3.79 3.00 -10.73
CA HIS A 148 3.80 2.89 -9.28
C HIS A 148 5.17 2.59 -8.66
N VAL A 149 5.46 3.21 -7.52
CA VAL A 149 6.65 2.96 -6.68
C VAL A 149 6.22 2.63 -5.25
N MET A 150 6.49 1.40 -4.82
CA MET A 150 6.26 0.95 -3.45
C MET A 150 7.14 -0.25 -3.12
N LYS A 151 7.33 -0.52 -1.82
CA LYS A 151 8.05 -1.70 -1.35
C LYS A 151 7.42 -2.99 -1.90
N TRP A 152 8.26 -3.95 -2.29
CA TRP A 152 7.83 -5.20 -2.93
C TRP A 152 6.77 -5.97 -2.13
N SER A 153 6.86 -6.01 -0.79
CA SER A 153 5.86 -6.67 0.05
C SER A 153 4.47 -6.07 -0.12
N ARG A 154 4.38 -4.75 -0.29
CA ARG A 154 3.12 -4.04 -0.52
C ARG A 154 2.61 -4.25 -1.94
N GLU A 155 3.50 -4.12 -2.92
CA GLU A 155 3.17 -4.39 -4.32
C GLU A 155 2.58 -5.79 -4.48
N LYS A 156 3.23 -6.80 -3.88
CA LYS A 156 2.80 -8.19 -3.87
C LYS A 156 1.38 -8.35 -3.31
N ASP A 157 1.04 -7.65 -2.23
CA ASP A 157 -0.30 -7.68 -1.63
C ASP A 157 -1.36 -7.05 -2.55
N PHE A 158 -1.04 -5.93 -3.21
CA PHE A 158 -1.95 -5.26 -4.14
C PHE A 158 -2.16 -6.08 -5.43
N LEU A 159 -1.11 -6.72 -5.94
CA LEU A 159 -1.18 -7.61 -7.09
C LEU A 159 -2.09 -8.82 -6.80
N LYS A 160 -1.95 -9.46 -5.63
CA LYS A 160 -2.81 -10.59 -5.22
C LYS A 160 -4.29 -10.25 -5.22
N ARG A 161 -4.61 -9.00 -4.87
CA ARG A 161 -5.97 -8.44 -4.86
C ARG A 161 -6.42 -7.92 -6.23
N ARG A 162 -5.58 -8.01 -7.27
CA ARG A 162 -5.87 -7.47 -8.61
C ARG A 162 -6.04 -5.94 -8.65
N ALA A 163 -5.41 -5.23 -7.72
CA ALA A 163 -5.51 -3.77 -7.62
C ALA A 163 -4.66 -3.03 -8.67
N LEU A 164 -3.62 -3.68 -9.21
CA LEU A 164 -2.63 -3.12 -10.14
C LEU A 164 -2.60 -3.90 -11.47
N PRO A 165 -3.70 -3.96 -12.24
CA PRO A 165 -3.75 -4.74 -13.47
C PRO A 165 -2.92 -4.11 -14.60
N ALA A 166 -2.22 -4.94 -15.37
CA ALA A 166 -1.54 -4.50 -16.60
C ALA A 166 -2.52 -4.33 -17.78
N LEU A 167 -3.69 -4.96 -17.69
CA LEU A 167 -4.78 -4.75 -18.64
C LEU A 167 -5.64 -3.55 -18.25
N PRO A 168 -6.24 -2.85 -19.23
CA PRO A 168 -7.19 -1.78 -18.95
C PRO A 168 -8.30 -2.22 -18.00
N THR A 169 -8.50 -1.47 -16.91
CA THR A 169 -9.63 -1.64 -16.00
C THR A 169 -10.94 -1.19 -16.64
N SER A 170 -12.06 -1.42 -15.95
CA SER A 170 -13.37 -0.84 -16.33
C SER A 170 -13.36 0.69 -16.37
N ASN A 171 -12.41 1.31 -15.69
CA ASN A 171 -12.26 2.75 -15.59
C ASN A 171 -10.98 3.18 -16.33
N ASP A 172 -10.63 2.49 -17.42
CA ASP A 172 -9.57 2.82 -18.38
C ASP A 172 -8.21 3.15 -17.74
N LEU A 173 -7.81 2.40 -16.71
CA LEU A 173 -6.47 2.48 -16.10
C LEU A 173 -5.67 1.23 -16.40
N THR A 174 -4.37 1.38 -16.59
CA THR A 174 -3.41 0.26 -16.62
C THR A 174 -2.22 0.61 -15.72
N PHE A 175 -1.59 -0.38 -15.10
CA PHE A 175 -0.55 -0.18 -14.11
C PHE A 175 0.78 -0.76 -14.57
N ILE A 176 1.86 0.00 -14.33
CA ILE A 176 3.23 -0.44 -14.54
C ILE A 176 4.05 -0.18 -13.28
N ALA A 177 4.93 -1.12 -12.93
CA ALA A 177 5.87 -0.94 -11.84
C ALA A 177 7.08 -0.12 -12.33
N LEU A 178 7.39 0.97 -11.64
CA LEU A 178 8.56 1.79 -11.96
C LEU A 178 9.81 1.22 -11.27
N GLN A 179 10.91 1.18 -12.01
CA GLN A 179 12.21 0.68 -11.57
C GLN A 179 13.13 1.84 -11.22
N THR A 180 13.17 2.20 -9.95
CA THR A 180 13.92 3.37 -9.45
C THR A 180 15.45 3.19 -9.46
N GLU A 181 15.91 1.96 -9.65
CA GLU A 181 17.29 1.55 -9.89
C GLU A 181 17.76 1.91 -11.31
N LYS A 182 16.83 2.04 -12.28
CA LYS A 182 17.09 2.44 -13.66
C LYS A 182 16.75 3.93 -13.89
N PRO A 183 17.16 4.53 -15.02
CA PRO A 183 16.73 5.88 -15.38
C PRO A 183 15.20 6.00 -15.40
N LEU A 184 14.65 7.00 -14.71
CA LEU A 184 13.20 7.22 -14.62
C LEU A 184 12.64 7.89 -15.88
N GLU A 185 13.43 8.74 -16.54
CA GLU A 185 13.00 9.51 -17.71
C GLU A 185 12.34 8.65 -18.80
N PRO A 186 12.95 7.55 -19.28
CA PRO A 186 12.35 6.75 -20.34
C PRO A 186 11.07 6.04 -19.88
N GLN A 187 11.04 5.60 -18.62
CA GLN A 187 9.90 4.88 -18.03
C GLN A 187 8.68 5.78 -17.85
N LEU A 188 8.89 7.05 -17.51
CA LEU A 188 7.82 8.00 -17.21
C LEU A 188 7.20 8.63 -18.47
N THR A 189 7.82 8.51 -19.64
CA THR A 189 7.27 9.02 -20.91
C THR A 189 5.88 8.45 -21.26
N VAL A 190 5.59 7.23 -20.82
CA VAL A 190 4.31 6.55 -21.05
C VAL A 190 3.33 6.74 -19.90
N VAL A 191 3.78 7.26 -18.75
CA VAL A 191 3.02 7.36 -17.50
C VAL A 191 2.23 8.67 -17.43
N ASP A 192 0.96 8.58 -17.09
CA ASP A 192 0.09 9.75 -16.87
C ASP A 192 -0.06 10.08 -15.37
N ILE A 193 0.04 9.06 -14.52
CA ILE A 193 -0.12 9.17 -13.06
C ILE A 193 1.01 8.43 -12.35
N VAL A 194 1.72 9.11 -11.45
CA VAL A 194 2.67 8.48 -10.54
C VAL A 194 1.99 8.18 -9.21
N LEU A 195 1.80 6.90 -8.91
CA LEU A 195 1.33 6.42 -7.61
C LEU A 195 2.51 6.00 -6.74
N HIS A 196 2.54 6.37 -5.46
CA HIS A 196 3.61 5.88 -4.60
C HIS A 196 3.22 5.66 -3.14
N LYS A 197 4.01 4.80 -2.49
CA LYS A 197 4.03 4.63 -1.03
C LYS A 197 5.42 4.93 -0.48
N ALA A 198 5.81 6.21 -0.58
CA ALA A 198 7.15 6.67 -0.19
C ALA A 198 7.50 6.39 1.28
N THR A 199 6.49 6.34 2.16
CA THR A 199 6.65 6.05 3.58
C THR A 199 7.21 4.65 3.86
N ASP A 200 6.99 3.68 2.96
CA ASP A 200 7.52 2.32 3.10
C ASP A 200 9.03 2.24 2.80
N GLU A 201 9.58 3.32 2.23
CA GLU A 201 10.97 3.46 1.80
C GLU A 201 11.69 4.58 2.56
N ILE A 202 11.23 4.92 3.76
CA ILE A 202 12.01 5.70 4.72
C ILE A 202 13.13 4.79 5.25
N VAL A 203 14.37 5.24 5.11
CA VAL A 203 15.57 4.51 5.51
C VAL A 203 16.00 4.91 6.91
N SER A 204 15.99 6.21 7.19
CA SER A 204 16.34 6.74 8.49
C SER A 204 15.63 8.07 8.72
N VAL A 205 15.63 8.51 9.98
CA VAL A 205 15.12 9.82 10.36
C VAL A 205 16.16 10.48 11.24
N ALA A 206 16.59 11.68 10.86
CA ALA A 206 17.52 12.47 11.64
C ALA A 206 16.86 12.89 12.96
N MET A 207 17.56 12.62 14.06
CA MET A 207 17.14 13.01 15.42
C MET A 207 17.37 14.50 15.72
N ILE A 208 18.08 15.21 14.83
CA ILE A 208 18.38 16.64 14.99
C ILE A 208 17.18 17.44 14.50
N GLN A 209 16.75 18.42 15.30
CA GLN A 209 15.74 19.39 14.87
C GLN A 209 16.29 20.20 13.69
N THR A 210 15.68 20.00 12.53
CA THR A 210 15.91 20.80 11.32
C THR A 210 14.88 21.92 11.25
N SER A 211 15.17 22.97 10.48
CA SER A 211 14.22 24.07 10.20
C SER A 211 12.91 23.60 9.56
N THR A 212 12.96 22.46 8.88
CA THR A 212 11.87 21.86 8.10
C THR A 212 11.73 20.40 8.51
N PRO A 213 10.59 19.99 9.10
CA PRO A 213 10.36 18.62 9.51
C PRO A 213 10.58 17.54 8.43
N ALA A 214 10.33 17.88 7.17
CA ALA A 214 10.55 17.01 6.02
C ALA A 214 12.02 16.62 5.85
N ASP A 215 12.96 17.50 6.21
CA ASP A 215 14.40 17.29 6.03
C ASP A 215 14.97 16.29 7.04
N ARG A 216 14.20 15.94 8.07
CA ARG A 216 14.56 14.84 8.98
C ARG A 216 14.44 13.50 8.28
N ILE A 217 13.61 13.36 7.26
CA ILE A 217 13.30 12.06 6.67
C ILE A 217 14.29 11.76 5.54
N GLN A 218 15.04 10.67 5.71
CA GLN A 218 15.87 10.13 4.64
C GLN A 218 15.13 8.99 3.95
N TYR A 219 14.64 9.25 2.75
CA TYR A 219 14.08 8.22 1.89
C TYR A 219 15.17 7.41 1.18
N SER A 220 14.79 6.26 0.61
CA SER A 220 15.64 5.47 -0.27
C SER A 220 16.13 6.29 -1.47
N ASP A 221 17.26 5.89 -2.05
CA ASP A 221 17.79 6.51 -3.27
C ASP A 221 16.75 6.53 -4.40
N GLY A 222 15.90 5.50 -4.46
CA GLY A 222 14.84 5.39 -5.46
C GLY A 222 13.78 6.48 -5.33
N ILE A 223 13.27 6.69 -4.11
CA ILE A 223 12.33 7.77 -3.84
C ILE A 223 12.98 9.14 -4.00
N GLN A 224 14.25 9.33 -3.61
CA GLN A 224 14.95 10.59 -3.82
C GLN A 224 15.14 10.92 -5.31
N LYS A 225 15.46 9.92 -6.15
CA LYS A 225 15.50 10.09 -7.61
C LYS A 225 14.13 10.49 -8.15
N LEU A 226 13.07 9.83 -7.68
CA LEU A 226 11.70 10.18 -8.05
C LEU A 226 11.39 11.63 -7.65
N GLN A 227 11.68 12.06 -6.42
CA GLN A 227 11.48 13.44 -5.97
C GLN A 227 12.18 14.46 -6.87
N ARG A 228 13.45 14.22 -7.25
CA ARG A 228 14.18 15.11 -8.17
C ARG A 228 13.52 15.18 -9.54
N TYR A 229 13.08 14.05 -10.07
CA TYR A 229 12.36 14.00 -11.34
C TYR A 229 11.03 14.75 -11.28
N LEU A 230 10.24 14.53 -10.23
CA LEU A 230 8.96 15.22 -10.00
C LEU A 230 9.14 16.73 -9.88
N ALA A 231 10.19 17.18 -9.19
CA ALA A 231 10.51 18.60 -9.06
C ALA A 231 10.86 19.26 -10.40
N ALA A 232 11.47 18.50 -11.34
CA ALA A 232 11.78 18.97 -12.68
C ALA A 232 10.57 18.89 -13.64
N ASN A 233 9.52 18.15 -13.28
CA ASN A 233 8.34 17.89 -14.12
C ASN A 233 7.04 18.16 -13.32
N PRO A 234 6.73 19.43 -13.01
CA PRO A 234 5.63 19.80 -12.12
C PRO A 234 4.23 19.46 -12.68
N ASP A 235 4.09 19.31 -14.00
CA ASP A 235 2.82 19.00 -14.67
C ASP A 235 2.42 17.52 -14.53
N MET A 236 3.30 16.67 -14.00
CA MET A 236 3.01 15.25 -13.85
C MET A 236 2.06 15.02 -12.66
N CYS A 237 0.99 14.26 -12.89
CA CYS A 237 0.04 13.93 -11.83
C CYS A 237 0.67 12.94 -10.84
N VAL A 238 0.75 13.32 -9.56
CA VAL A 238 1.30 12.47 -8.48
C VAL A 238 0.23 12.20 -7.45
N VAL A 239 -0.02 10.93 -7.16
CA VAL A 239 -0.99 10.49 -6.15
C VAL A 239 -0.28 9.79 -4.99
N ASP A 240 -0.23 10.39 -3.81
CA ASP A 240 -0.46 11.81 -3.48
C ASP A 240 0.88 12.56 -3.39
N PRO A 241 0.95 13.89 -3.58
CA PRO A 241 2.23 14.60 -3.57
C PRO A 241 3.09 14.29 -2.33
N ILE A 242 4.35 13.85 -2.53
CA ILE A 242 5.25 13.45 -1.43
C ILE A 242 5.39 14.55 -0.37
N SER A 243 5.39 15.81 -0.79
CA SER A 243 5.47 16.99 0.10
C SER A 243 4.28 17.15 1.05
N ARG A 244 3.13 16.54 0.74
CA ARG A 244 1.93 16.56 1.60
C ARG A 244 1.94 15.48 2.67
N LEU A 245 2.91 14.56 2.64
CA LEU A 245 2.99 13.46 3.60
C LEU A 245 3.58 13.88 4.95
N THR A 246 4.31 14.99 5.03
CA THR A 246 5.05 15.43 6.22
C THR A 246 4.23 15.40 7.51
N PRO A 247 2.96 15.88 7.55
CA PRO A 247 2.15 15.84 8.77
C PRO A 247 1.89 14.43 9.30
N LEU A 248 1.92 13.41 8.43
CA LEU A 248 1.63 12.01 8.81
C LEU A 248 2.88 11.20 9.15
N LEU A 249 4.07 11.80 9.06
CA LEU A 249 5.34 11.12 9.34
C LEU A 249 5.79 11.35 10.79
N ASP A 250 5.36 12.45 11.39
CA ASP A 250 5.70 12.86 12.74
C ASP A 250 4.41 13.01 13.56
N ARG A 251 4.29 12.27 14.66
CA ARG A 251 3.09 12.27 15.50
C ARG A 251 2.82 13.61 16.18
N SER A 252 3.84 14.44 16.41
CA SER A 252 3.67 15.82 16.89
C SER A 252 3.00 16.68 15.83
N LEU A 253 3.41 16.54 14.56
CA LEU A 253 2.73 17.23 13.47
C LEU A 253 1.32 16.68 13.21
N THR A 254 1.11 15.36 13.36
CA THR A 254 -0.24 14.78 13.30
C THR A 254 -1.12 15.39 14.40
N ARG A 255 -0.60 15.53 15.63
CA ARG A 255 -1.32 16.19 16.73
C ARG A 255 -1.71 17.61 16.33
N ASP A 256 -0.73 18.44 15.97
CA ASP A 256 -0.96 19.86 15.62
C ASP A 256 -1.99 20.00 14.50
N LEU A 257 -1.97 19.09 13.52
CA LEU A 257 -2.95 19.07 12.43
C LEU A 257 -4.37 18.77 12.93
N LEU A 258 -4.52 17.89 13.92
CA LEU A 258 -5.80 17.43 14.44
C LEU A 258 -6.37 18.32 15.55
N GLU A 259 -5.62 19.30 16.08
CA GLU A 259 -6.11 20.23 17.11
C GLU A 259 -7.38 20.96 16.66
N ASP A 260 -7.47 21.32 15.38
CA ASP A 260 -8.63 22.00 14.78
C ASP A 260 -9.84 21.06 14.51
N LEU A 261 -9.72 19.76 14.77
CA LEU A 261 -10.76 18.77 14.39
C LEU A 261 -12.08 18.99 15.14
N GLU A 262 -12.00 19.31 16.43
CA GLU A 262 -13.20 19.55 17.25
C GLU A 262 -13.92 20.84 16.80
N ASP A 263 -13.14 21.86 16.41
CA ASP A 263 -13.63 23.14 15.89
C ASP A 263 -14.26 23.03 14.49
N ALA A 264 -14.01 21.93 13.77
CA ALA A 264 -14.68 21.65 12.50
C ALA A 264 -16.19 21.42 12.65
N LYS A 265 -16.70 21.22 13.88
CA LYS A 265 -18.13 21.11 14.22
C LYS A 265 -18.89 20.21 13.27
N VAL A 266 -18.38 18.99 13.12
CA VAL A 266 -18.90 18.00 12.18
C VAL A 266 -20.32 17.53 12.52
N SER A 267 -20.77 17.74 13.75
CA SER A 267 -22.13 17.45 14.24
C SER A 267 -22.50 18.42 15.38
N GLU A 268 -23.80 18.65 15.57
CA GLU A 268 -24.33 19.44 16.69
C GLU A 268 -24.39 18.62 18.00
N THR A 269 -24.51 17.30 17.89
CA THR A 269 -24.74 16.39 19.04
C THR A 269 -23.55 15.48 19.32
N THR A 270 -22.65 15.32 18.37
CA THR A 270 -21.56 14.35 18.41
C THR A 270 -20.22 15.07 18.38
N VAL A 271 -19.37 14.78 19.37
CA VAL A 271 -18.01 15.32 19.45
C VAL A 271 -17.06 14.37 18.72
N VAL A 272 -16.40 14.88 17.69
CA VAL A 272 -15.26 14.21 17.05
C VAL A 272 -14.03 15.05 17.31
N ARG A 273 -13.02 14.48 17.96
CA ARG A 273 -11.86 15.25 18.46
C ARG A 273 -10.54 14.49 18.37
N ALA A 274 -9.45 15.23 18.48
CA ALA A 274 -8.12 14.67 18.75
C ALA A 274 -8.00 14.21 20.21
N PRO A 275 -7.16 13.22 20.51
CA PRO A 275 -6.81 12.90 21.89
C PRO A 275 -5.95 14.01 22.48
N ARG A 276 -6.16 14.33 23.77
CA ARG A 276 -5.27 15.23 24.50
C ARG A 276 -3.86 14.66 24.51
N SER A 277 -2.88 15.46 24.12
CA SER A 277 -1.49 15.00 24.03
C SER A 277 -0.49 16.13 24.10
N VAL A 278 0.75 15.78 24.43
CA VAL A 278 1.90 16.69 24.46
C VAL A 278 3.12 16.01 23.84
N GLU A 279 3.95 16.80 23.16
CA GLU A 279 5.31 16.36 22.78
C GLU A 279 6.25 16.50 23.98
N VAL A 280 7.09 15.49 24.19
CA VAL A 280 8.14 15.49 25.19
C VAL A 280 9.49 15.11 24.57
N LYS A 281 10.54 15.85 24.92
CA LYS A 281 11.91 15.56 24.47
C LYS A 281 12.57 14.49 25.31
N ASP A 282 12.25 14.48 26.60
CA ASP A 282 12.68 13.51 27.59
C ASP A 282 11.56 13.31 28.62
N LEU A 283 11.75 12.40 29.58
CA LEU A 283 10.82 12.15 30.68
C LEU A 283 11.34 12.73 32.00
N GLU A 284 12.08 13.83 31.92
CA GLU A 284 12.61 14.59 33.06
C GLU A 284 11.87 15.93 33.20
N GLU A 285 12.06 16.64 34.31
CA GLU A 285 11.44 17.97 34.47
C GLU A 285 12.07 18.99 33.51
N PRO A 286 11.28 19.85 32.83
CA PRO A 286 9.84 20.09 33.02
C PRO A 286 8.91 19.23 32.14
N HIS A 287 9.44 18.41 31.22
CA HIS A 287 8.64 17.60 30.30
C HIS A 287 7.82 16.53 31.03
N LEU A 288 8.32 15.99 32.14
CA LEU A 288 7.57 15.06 32.98
C LEU A 288 6.30 15.70 33.54
N THR A 289 6.36 16.96 34.00
CA THR A 289 5.17 17.69 34.44
C THR A 289 4.16 17.86 33.31
N GLN A 290 4.62 18.14 32.08
CA GLN A 290 3.75 18.22 30.91
C GLN A 290 3.10 16.86 30.59
N ALA A 291 3.88 15.78 30.60
CA ALA A 291 3.38 14.42 30.40
C ALA A 291 2.31 14.02 31.44
N VAL A 292 2.50 14.40 32.70
CA VAL A 292 1.54 14.16 33.79
C VAL A 292 0.27 15.00 33.61
N SER A 293 0.38 16.21 33.05
CA SER A 293 -0.76 17.12 32.86
C SER A 293 -1.81 16.61 31.87
N VAL A 294 -1.45 15.67 30.98
CA VAL A 294 -2.37 14.98 30.06
C VAL A 294 -3.45 14.20 30.85
N GLY A 295 -3.08 13.68 32.03
CA GLY A 295 -3.94 12.86 32.88
C GLY A 295 -3.78 11.36 32.61
N PHE A 296 -3.69 10.59 33.70
CA PHE A 296 -3.56 9.13 33.61
C PHE A 296 -4.91 8.44 33.34
N PRO A 297 -4.90 7.30 32.64
CA PRO A 297 -3.73 6.67 32.02
C PRO A 297 -3.32 7.38 30.72
N THR A 298 -2.04 7.30 30.38
CA THR A 298 -1.50 7.83 29.12
C THR A 298 -0.95 6.71 28.25
N ILE A 299 -0.92 6.92 26.94
CA ILE A 299 -0.17 6.11 25.99
C ILE A 299 0.99 6.94 25.42
N VAL A 300 2.20 6.43 25.58
CA VAL A 300 3.44 7.02 25.06
C VAL A 300 3.75 6.37 23.73
N LYS A 301 3.81 7.18 22.68
CA LYS A 301 4.14 6.77 21.32
C LYS A 301 5.45 7.45 20.92
N THR A 302 6.33 6.74 20.21
CA THR A 302 7.53 7.36 19.63
C THR A 302 7.14 8.53 18.72
N MET A 303 8.04 9.51 18.53
CA MET A 303 7.73 10.64 17.65
C MET A 303 7.42 10.22 16.21
N MET A 304 8.13 9.19 15.73
CA MET A 304 7.98 8.73 14.35
C MET A 304 6.79 7.82 14.16
N ALA A 305 5.93 8.17 13.20
CA ALA A 305 4.72 7.40 12.88
C ALA A 305 5.00 6.14 12.05
N CYS A 306 6.10 6.10 11.28
CA CYS A 306 6.46 4.96 10.44
C CYS A 306 7.97 4.96 10.08
N GLY A 307 8.43 3.88 9.44
CA GLY A 307 9.73 3.83 8.76
C GLY A 307 10.92 3.32 9.59
N THR A 308 10.80 3.19 10.91
CA THR A 308 11.86 2.64 11.77
C THR A 308 11.37 1.42 12.55
N ALA A 309 12.29 0.51 12.89
CA ALA A 309 11.97 -0.70 13.65
C ALA A 309 11.31 -0.40 15.01
N ASP A 310 11.65 0.76 15.61
CA ASP A 310 11.16 1.18 16.92
C ASP A 310 9.92 2.11 16.85
N ALA A 311 9.44 2.48 15.66
CA ALA A 311 8.25 3.35 15.49
C ALA A 311 6.96 2.77 16.12
N HIS A 312 6.99 1.47 16.43
CA HIS A 312 5.87 0.69 16.94
C HIS A 312 6.00 0.32 18.43
N THR A 313 7.12 0.65 19.08
CA THR A 313 7.32 0.49 20.52
C THR A 313 6.54 1.58 21.25
N MET A 314 5.55 1.19 22.06
CA MET A 314 4.66 2.08 22.80
C MET A 314 4.56 1.63 24.25
N ALA A 315 4.01 2.49 25.10
CA ALA A 315 3.69 2.09 26.46
C ALA A 315 2.41 2.74 26.97
N VAL A 316 1.60 2.01 27.73
CA VAL A 316 0.54 2.60 28.57
C VAL A 316 1.11 2.86 29.96
N VAL A 317 1.02 4.09 30.44
CA VAL A 317 1.49 4.50 31.76
C VAL A 317 0.28 4.80 32.63
N PHE A 318 0.20 4.14 33.78
CA PHE A 318 -0.98 4.20 34.68
C PHE A 318 -0.83 5.24 35.80
N LYS A 319 0.41 5.61 36.12
CA LYS A 319 0.78 6.52 37.21
C LYS A 319 2.18 7.10 37.00
N LYS A 320 2.51 8.17 37.72
CA LYS A 320 3.76 8.94 37.52
C LYS A 320 5.02 8.09 37.56
N GLU A 321 5.07 7.09 38.45
CA GLU A 321 6.22 6.21 38.60
C GLU A 321 6.51 5.37 37.35
N GLY A 322 5.52 5.19 36.48
CA GLY A 322 5.67 4.42 35.25
C GLY A 322 6.46 5.12 34.14
N TYR A 323 6.73 6.42 34.26
CA TYR A 323 7.62 7.12 33.33
C TYR A 323 9.10 6.85 33.62
N VAL A 324 9.44 6.40 34.83
CA VAL A 324 10.83 6.17 35.24
C VAL A 324 11.41 4.99 34.46
N ASN A 325 12.53 5.22 33.76
CA ASN A 325 13.21 4.23 32.91
C ASN A 325 12.31 3.60 31.83
N LEU A 326 11.36 4.37 31.28
CA LEU A 326 10.47 3.89 30.24
C LEU A 326 11.26 3.56 28.96
N GLN A 327 11.10 2.34 28.45
CA GLN A 327 11.84 1.81 27.29
C GLN A 327 11.25 2.24 25.94
N VAL A 328 10.51 3.35 25.90
CA VAL A 328 10.00 3.94 24.65
C VAL A 328 11.03 4.97 24.15
N PRO A 329 11.49 4.87 22.89
CA PRO A 329 12.43 5.85 22.35
C PRO A 329 11.91 7.29 22.43
N LEU A 330 12.80 8.20 22.80
CA LEU A 330 12.55 9.63 22.90
C LEU A 330 13.20 10.37 21.70
N PRO A 331 12.65 11.52 21.24
CA PRO A 331 11.44 12.19 21.74
C PRO A 331 10.16 11.39 21.47
N ALA A 332 9.10 11.70 22.23
CA ALA A 332 7.83 10.97 22.18
C ALA A 332 6.62 11.91 22.26
N VAL A 333 5.46 11.37 21.88
CA VAL A 333 4.16 11.99 22.16
C VAL A 333 3.51 11.23 23.30
N VAL A 334 3.21 11.95 24.38
CA VAL A 334 2.40 11.44 25.49
C VAL A 334 0.97 11.83 25.22
N GLN A 335 0.11 10.84 25.01
CA GLN A 335 -1.28 11.01 24.66
C GLN A 335 -2.16 10.41 25.76
N GLU A 336 -3.37 10.93 25.96
CA GLU A 336 -4.35 10.27 26.83
C GLU A 336 -4.67 8.87 26.31
N TYR A 337 -4.80 7.92 27.24
CA TYR A 337 -5.34 6.61 26.95
C TYR A 337 -6.85 6.66 27.11
N VAL A 338 -7.57 6.54 25.99
CA VAL A 338 -9.03 6.59 25.98
C VAL A 338 -9.58 5.20 26.24
N ASP A 339 -10.36 5.00 27.29
CA ASP A 339 -11.11 3.75 27.48
C ASP A 339 -12.22 3.66 26.41
N HIS A 340 -12.25 2.56 25.67
CA HIS A 340 -13.07 2.42 24.45
C HIS A 340 -13.69 1.03 24.25
N GLY A 341 -13.83 0.26 25.34
CA GLY A 341 -14.51 -1.04 25.30
C GLY A 341 -13.83 -2.08 24.42
N SER A 342 -12.54 -1.92 24.10
CA SER A 342 -11.78 -2.80 23.22
C SER A 342 -12.27 -2.85 21.75
N CYS A 343 -12.98 -1.84 21.23
CA CYS A 343 -13.23 -1.70 19.78
C CYS A 343 -12.53 -0.45 19.21
N VAL A 344 -11.81 -0.65 18.11
CA VAL A 344 -11.30 0.43 17.26
C VAL A 344 -11.97 0.35 15.90
N TYR A 345 -12.46 1.48 15.42
CA TYR A 345 -13.04 1.62 14.09
C TYR A 345 -11.98 2.16 13.14
N LYS A 346 -11.55 1.32 12.20
CA LYS A 346 -10.62 1.70 11.14
C LYS A 346 -11.40 2.28 9.99
N PHE A 347 -11.18 3.56 9.70
CA PHE A 347 -11.76 4.26 8.56
C PHE A 347 -10.75 4.36 7.42
N TYR A 348 -11.27 4.33 6.19
CA TYR A 348 -10.51 4.37 4.95
C TYR A 348 -11.13 5.39 4.00
N ILE A 349 -10.42 6.48 3.79
CA ILE A 349 -10.70 7.48 2.74
C ILE A 349 -10.04 6.97 1.46
N ILE A 350 -10.85 6.73 0.43
CA ILE A 350 -10.40 6.31 -0.90
C ILE A 350 -11.06 7.24 -1.92
N GLY A 351 -10.36 8.33 -2.27
CA GLY A 351 -10.90 9.40 -3.10
C GLY A 351 -11.99 10.17 -2.38
N GLU A 352 -13.22 10.10 -2.89
CA GLU A 352 -14.42 10.69 -2.29
C GLU A 352 -15.16 9.73 -1.35
N LYS A 353 -14.80 8.44 -1.35
CA LYS A 353 -15.52 7.42 -0.58
C LYS A 353 -14.86 7.17 0.76
N VAL A 354 -15.68 6.93 1.77
CA VAL A 354 -15.25 6.60 3.14
C VAL A 354 -15.83 5.25 3.52
N TYR A 355 -14.95 4.33 3.88
CA TYR A 355 -15.30 2.99 4.36
C TYR A 355 -14.83 2.82 5.79
N HIS A 356 -15.40 1.85 6.52
CA HIS A 356 -14.92 1.53 7.85
C HIS A 356 -15.10 0.05 8.21
N SER A 357 -14.38 -0.37 9.24
CA SER A 357 -14.47 -1.70 9.85
C SER A 357 -14.19 -1.59 11.35
N CYS A 358 -14.90 -2.31 12.23
CA CYS A 358 -14.48 -2.44 13.63
C CYS A 358 -13.50 -3.62 13.77
N ARG A 359 -12.47 -3.43 14.59
CA ARG A 359 -11.54 -4.46 15.04
C ARG A 359 -11.44 -4.44 16.55
N ARG A 360 -11.06 -5.60 17.11
CA ARG A 360 -10.73 -5.69 18.52
C ARG A 360 -9.47 -4.85 18.77
N SER A 361 -9.53 -4.03 19.81
CA SER A 361 -8.49 -3.10 20.25
C SER A 361 -8.03 -3.46 21.67
N MET A 362 -7.14 -2.66 22.23
CA MET A 362 -6.70 -2.78 23.61
C MET A 362 -7.86 -2.67 24.61
N PRO A 363 -7.87 -3.48 25.68
CA PRO A 363 -8.88 -3.38 26.72
C PRO A 363 -8.72 -2.11 27.54
N ASN A 364 -9.80 -1.70 28.21
CA ASN A 364 -9.79 -0.53 29.11
C ASN A 364 -8.68 -0.62 30.16
N ALA A 365 -8.21 0.54 30.62
CA ALA A 365 -7.04 0.66 31.46
C ALA A 365 -7.12 -0.11 32.78
N ALA A 366 -8.31 -0.18 33.38
CA ALA A 366 -8.53 -0.97 34.59
C ALA A 366 -8.20 -2.45 34.38
N SER A 367 -8.48 -3.02 33.20
CA SER A 367 -8.12 -4.39 32.85
C SER A 367 -6.63 -4.54 32.59
N LEU A 368 -6.01 -3.57 31.92
CA LEU A 368 -4.57 -3.58 31.61
C LEU A 368 -3.68 -3.50 32.86
N ALA A 369 -4.08 -2.70 33.85
CA ALA A 369 -3.31 -2.51 35.08
C ALA A 369 -3.19 -3.78 35.94
N VAL A 370 -4.10 -4.76 35.75
CA VAL A 370 -4.22 -6.00 36.53
C VAL A 370 -3.51 -7.19 35.85
N SER A 371 -3.21 -7.11 34.54
CA SER A 371 -2.62 -8.21 33.75
C SER A 371 -1.19 -8.62 34.14
N GLY A 372 -0.60 -8.04 35.20
CA GLY A 372 0.78 -8.30 35.66
C GLY A 372 0.93 -9.35 36.77
N GLY A 373 -0.13 -10.05 37.18
CA GLY A 373 -0.06 -11.13 38.18
C GLY A 373 0.35 -10.73 39.60
N SER A 374 0.55 -9.43 39.86
CA SER A 374 0.86 -8.86 41.18
C SER A 374 -0.36 -8.15 41.76
N SER A 375 -0.55 -8.26 43.08
CA SER A 375 -1.59 -7.54 43.83
C SER A 375 -1.40 -6.01 43.83
N VAL A 376 -0.24 -5.54 43.36
CA VAL A 376 0.10 -4.14 43.12
C VAL A 376 0.09 -3.93 41.61
N GLY A 377 -0.83 -3.11 41.10
CA GLY A 377 -0.96 -2.83 39.67
C GLY A 377 0.33 -2.32 39.03
N LEU A 378 0.58 -2.70 37.78
CA LEU A 378 1.77 -2.31 37.03
C LEU A 378 1.84 -0.77 36.86
N PRO A 379 3.02 -0.14 36.99
CA PRO A 379 3.16 1.30 36.79
C PRO A 379 3.09 1.71 35.31
N ALA A 380 3.56 0.83 34.41
CA ALA A 380 3.46 0.97 32.97
C ALA A 380 3.45 -0.41 32.29
N LEU A 381 2.94 -0.47 31.06
CA LEU A 381 2.92 -1.64 30.18
C LEU A 381 3.55 -1.27 28.83
N VAL A 382 4.72 -1.81 28.53
CA VAL A 382 5.43 -1.61 27.26
C VAL A 382 5.05 -2.71 26.27
N PHE A 383 4.78 -2.36 25.01
CA PHE A 383 4.41 -3.32 23.98
C PHE A 383 4.79 -2.83 22.57
N ASP A 384 4.87 -3.77 21.63
CA ASP A 384 5.04 -3.50 20.20
C ASP A 384 3.69 -3.67 19.49
N SER A 385 3.18 -2.57 18.92
CA SER A 385 1.86 -2.53 18.25
C SER A 385 1.73 -3.46 17.04
N LEU A 386 2.84 -3.94 16.45
CA LEU A 386 2.83 -4.89 15.34
C LEU A 386 3.01 -6.35 15.76
N LYS A 387 3.67 -6.60 16.90
CA LYS A 387 4.05 -7.97 17.32
C LYS A 387 3.20 -8.53 18.44
N SER A 388 2.77 -7.69 19.39
CA SER A 388 2.16 -8.16 20.63
C SER A 388 1.25 -7.09 21.22
N MET A 389 0.01 -7.01 20.72
CA MET A 389 -1.01 -6.18 21.34
C MET A 389 -1.52 -6.85 22.63
N PRO A 390 -1.73 -6.10 23.73
CA PRO A 390 -2.28 -6.65 24.98
C PRO A 390 -3.68 -7.28 24.83
N SER A 391 -4.36 -7.03 23.71
CA SER A 391 -5.67 -7.58 23.37
C SER A 391 -5.64 -9.02 22.85
N SER A 392 -4.45 -9.61 22.64
CA SER A 392 -4.27 -10.89 21.95
C SER A 392 -4.43 -12.14 22.84
N PHE A 393 -4.60 -12.00 24.15
CA PHE A 393 -4.60 -13.13 25.07
C PHE A 393 -5.69 -12.98 26.15
N GLU A 394 -6.66 -13.90 26.18
CA GLU A 394 -7.21 -14.34 27.47
C GLU A 394 -6.28 -15.42 28.06
N GLY A 395 -6.36 -15.62 29.38
CA GLY A 395 -5.42 -16.36 30.24
C GLY A 395 -5.06 -17.81 29.88
N ASP A 396 -5.52 -18.33 28.74
CA ASP A 396 -5.23 -19.68 28.23
C ASP A 396 -4.43 -19.70 26.90
N GLY A 397 -3.84 -18.57 26.48
CA GLY A 397 -2.86 -18.56 25.38
C GLY A 397 -3.41 -18.88 23.98
N LYS A 398 -4.73 -18.89 23.79
CA LYS A 398 -5.37 -18.99 22.47
C LYS A 398 -5.55 -17.60 21.85
N PRO A 399 -5.24 -17.40 20.55
CA PRO A 399 -5.57 -16.18 19.83
C PRO A 399 -7.09 -16.02 19.81
N LEU A 400 -7.63 -14.86 20.22
CA LEU A 400 -9.04 -14.58 20.03
C LEU A 400 -9.35 -14.39 18.54
N GLU A 401 -10.48 -14.91 18.10
CA GLU A 401 -11.05 -14.56 16.79
C GLU A 401 -11.19 -13.03 16.70
N ASN A 402 -10.83 -12.46 15.55
CA ASN A 402 -10.99 -11.02 15.25
C ASN A 402 -12.47 -10.61 15.10
N THR A 403 -13.42 -11.50 15.36
CA THR A 403 -14.86 -11.24 15.31
C THR A 403 -15.23 -10.32 16.46
N VAL A 404 -15.45 -9.04 16.16
CA VAL A 404 -15.94 -8.07 17.14
C VAL A 404 -17.46 -8.18 17.20
N VAL A 405 -17.99 -8.25 18.42
CA VAL A 405 -19.38 -7.89 18.72
C VAL A 405 -19.47 -6.37 18.56
N GLU A 406 -20.25 -5.88 17.60
CA GLU A 406 -20.52 -4.45 17.45
C GLU A 406 -20.88 -3.84 18.83
N GLY A 407 -20.03 -2.95 19.33
CA GLY A 407 -20.26 -2.29 20.61
C GLY A 407 -21.48 -1.39 20.51
N ASP A 408 -22.50 -1.66 21.34
CA ASP A 408 -23.73 -0.90 21.70
C ASP A 408 -24.38 0.12 20.73
N GLY A 409 -24.02 0.19 19.45
CA GLY A 409 -24.57 1.16 18.49
C GLY A 409 -24.05 2.60 18.67
N SER A 410 -22.86 2.82 19.26
CA SER A 410 -22.35 4.16 19.60
C SER A 410 -21.47 4.87 18.56
N LEU A 411 -21.20 4.26 17.41
CA LEU A 411 -20.48 4.94 16.33
C LEU A 411 -21.43 5.85 15.52
N ASP A 412 -21.17 7.15 15.52
CA ASP A 412 -21.82 8.08 14.60
C ASP A 412 -21.02 8.15 13.30
N VAL A 413 -21.38 7.29 12.35
CA VAL A 413 -20.71 7.17 11.05
C VAL A 413 -20.84 8.48 10.24
N GLU A 414 -21.93 9.23 10.39
CA GLU A 414 -22.14 10.46 9.63
C GLU A 414 -21.20 11.57 10.12
N ALA A 415 -21.11 11.77 11.45
CA ALA A 415 -20.19 12.74 12.05
C ALA A 415 -18.74 12.41 11.70
N VAL A 416 -18.35 11.13 11.82
CA VAL A 416 -16.99 10.68 11.44
C VAL A 416 -16.77 10.80 9.93
N GLY A 417 -17.78 10.57 9.10
CA GLY A 417 -17.71 10.79 7.65
C GLY A 417 -17.44 12.24 7.28
N LYS A 418 -18.06 13.20 7.98
CA LYS A 418 -17.77 14.63 7.82
C LYS A 418 -16.36 14.98 8.30
N ALA A 419 -15.90 14.39 9.42
CA ALA A 419 -14.52 14.50 9.87
C ALA A 419 -13.51 13.94 8.86
N ALA A 420 -13.85 12.84 8.18
CA ALA A 420 -13.03 12.27 7.11
C ALA A 420 -12.89 13.25 5.92
N VAL A 421 -13.98 13.90 5.50
CA VAL A 421 -13.94 14.93 4.46
C VAL A 421 -13.08 16.12 4.88
N TRP A 422 -13.21 16.57 6.14
CA TRP A 422 -12.36 17.63 6.70
C TRP A 422 -10.88 17.22 6.67
N LEU A 423 -10.54 16.04 7.17
CA LEU A 423 -9.17 15.52 7.24
C LEU A 423 -8.54 15.44 5.85
N ARG A 424 -9.30 14.92 4.88
CA ARG A 424 -8.90 14.83 3.47
C ARG A 424 -8.53 16.18 2.89
N LYS A 425 -9.37 17.19 3.11
CA LYS A 425 -9.14 18.57 2.64
C LYS A 425 -7.96 19.23 3.35
N LYS A 426 -7.85 19.04 4.68
CA LYS A 426 -6.76 19.60 5.50
C LYS A 426 -5.39 19.06 5.05
N LEU A 427 -5.31 17.75 4.76
CA LEU A 427 -4.08 17.10 4.30
C LEU A 427 -3.81 17.28 2.81
N GLY A 428 -4.86 17.43 1.99
CA GLY A 428 -4.74 17.42 0.53
C GLY A 428 -4.27 16.06 -0.01
N LEU A 429 -4.69 14.98 0.63
CA LEU A 429 -4.38 13.59 0.25
C LEU A 429 -5.67 12.88 -0.18
N THR A 430 -5.57 11.91 -1.09
CA THR A 430 -6.70 11.15 -1.63
C THR A 430 -6.88 9.80 -0.96
N ILE A 431 -5.82 9.19 -0.42
CA ILE A 431 -5.90 7.87 0.22
C ILE A 431 -5.36 7.94 1.65
N ILE A 432 -6.25 7.83 2.63
CA ILE A 432 -5.94 8.01 4.05
C ILE A 432 -6.63 6.92 4.86
N GLY A 433 -5.93 6.34 5.83
CA GLY A 433 -6.53 5.52 6.88
C GLY A 433 -6.51 6.27 8.20
N PHE A 434 -7.54 6.17 9.00
CA PHE A 434 -7.51 6.72 10.36
C PHE A 434 -8.29 5.83 11.32
N ASP A 435 -7.88 5.84 12.58
CA ASP A 435 -8.46 4.99 13.62
C ASP A 435 -9.29 5.86 14.58
N ILE A 436 -10.54 5.48 14.79
CA ILE A 436 -11.48 6.10 15.73
C ILE A 436 -11.76 5.14 16.87
N VAL A 437 -11.73 5.64 18.09
CA VAL A 437 -12.26 4.96 19.27
C VAL A 437 -13.41 5.77 19.85
N VAL A 438 -14.43 5.09 20.38
CA VAL A 438 -15.56 5.75 21.05
C VAL A 438 -15.32 5.71 22.55
N GLN A 439 -15.15 6.88 23.16
CA GLN A 439 -14.84 6.99 24.58
C GLN A 439 -15.99 6.46 25.45
N VAL A 440 -15.66 5.57 26.39
CA VAL A 440 -16.61 5.10 27.39
C VAL A 440 -17.05 6.27 28.28
N GLY A 441 -18.36 6.39 28.51
CA GLY A 441 -18.93 7.49 29.28
C GLY A 441 -19.36 8.65 28.39
N THR A 442 -18.41 9.50 27.95
CA THR A 442 -18.71 10.71 27.16
C THR A 442 -19.24 10.42 25.76
N LYS A 443 -18.89 9.24 25.20
CA LYS A 443 -19.21 8.82 23.82
C LYS A 443 -18.55 9.68 22.73
N ASP A 444 -17.52 10.47 23.08
CA ASP A 444 -16.71 11.20 22.11
C ASP A 444 -16.03 10.23 21.12
N HIS A 445 -16.00 10.60 19.84
CA HIS A 445 -15.25 9.90 18.80
C HIS A 445 -13.84 10.48 18.72
N VAL A 446 -12.86 9.72 19.21
CA VAL A 446 -11.48 10.19 19.32
C VAL A 446 -10.63 9.61 18.19
N MET A 447 -10.03 10.48 17.36
CA MET A 447 -9.15 10.08 16.26
C MET A 447 -7.73 9.83 16.77
N VAL A 448 -7.37 8.56 16.98
CA VAL A 448 -6.16 8.16 17.70
C VAL A 448 -4.95 7.85 16.81
N ASP A 449 -5.17 7.67 15.51
CA ASP A 449 -4.11 7.42 14.54
C ASP A 449 -4.52 7.83 13.12
N VAL A 450 -3.56 8.30 12.31
CA VAL A 450 -3.76 8.66 10.90
C VAL A 450 -2.58 8.16 10.08
N ASN A 451 -2.88 7.45 8.98
CA ASN A 451 -1.92 6.75 8.14
C ASN A 451 -2.14 7.12 6.67
N TYR A 452 -1.07 7.47 5.97
CA TYR A 452 -1.13 7.60 4.50
C TYR A 452 -1.36 6.24 3.86
N PHE A 453 -2.18 6.15 2.81
CA PHE A 453 -2.30 5.01 1.91
C PHE A 453 -2.21 3.64 2.64
N PRO A 454 -3.19 3.31 3.50
CA PRO A 454 -3.25 2.02 4.18
C PRO A 454 -3.48 0.89 3.15
N SER A 455 -3.48 -0.36 3.61
CA SER A 455 -3.78 -1.49 2.74
C SER A 455 -5.27 -1.68 2.47
N PHE A 456 -6.17 -1.06 3.26
CA PHE A 456 -7.63 -1.20 3.16
C PHE A 456 -8.11 -2.65 2.94
N LYS A 457 -7.43 -3.62 3.56
CA LYS A 457 -7.77 -5.06 3.48
C LYS A 457 -9.07 -5.41 4.21
N ASP A 458 -9.56 -4.53 5.07
CA ASP A 458 -10.84 -4.72 5.78
C ASP A 458 -12.06 -4.33 4.94
N VAL A 459 -11.84 -3.68 3.80
CA VAL A 459 -12.90 -3.29 2.87
C VAL A 459 -12.91 -4.31 1.74
N SER A 460 -14.11 -4.73 1.32
CA SER A 460 -14.25 -5.71 0.25
C SER A 460 -13.60 -5.21 -1.05
N ASP A 461 -12.91 -6.09 -1.78
CA ASP A 461 -12.25 -5.72 -3.05
C ASP A 461 -13.26 -5.24 -4.10
N LYS A 462 -14.53 -5.69 -4.00
CA LYS A 462 -15.62 -5.23 -4.87
C LYS A 462 -15.95 -3.75 -4.71
N GLU A 463 -15.66 -3.17 -3.55
CA GLU A 463 -15.90 -1.76 -3.24
C GLU A 463 -14.61 -0.95 -3.27
N ALA A 464 -13.55 -1.46 -2.65
CA ALA A 464 -12.28 -0.75 -2.48
C ALA A 464 -11.55 -0.53 -3.80
N LEU A 465 -11.50 -1.52 -4.70
CA LEU A 465 -10.72 -1.41 -5.93
C LEU A 465 -11.34 -0.41 -6.93
N PRO A 466 -12.67 -0.44 -7.20
CA PRO A 466 -13.28 0.60 -8.02
C PRO A 466 -13.10 1.99 -7.42
N ALA A 467 -13.26 2.16 -6.10
CA ALA A 467 -13.02 3.43 -5.43
C ALA A 467 -11.56 3.91 -5.58
N PHE A 468 -10.60 3.00 -5.45
CA PHE A 468 -9.18 3.30 -5.61
C PHE A 468 -8.86 3.74 -7.04
N TRP A 469 -9.40 3.05 -8.04
CA TRP A 469 -9.25 3.43 -9.45
C TRP A 469 -9.93 4.78 -9.75
N ASP A 470 -11.12 5.03 -9.21
CA ASP A 470 -11.82 6.31 -9.33
C ASP A 470 -10.99 7.45 -8.72
N ALA A 471 -10.35 7.22 -7.57
CA ALA A 471 -9.51 8.21 -6.91
C ALA A 471 -8.32 8.62 -7.79
N LEU A 472 -7.62 7.66 -8.40
CA LEU A 472 -6.50 7.94 -9.30
C LEU A 472 -6.94 8.73 -10.54
N ARG A 473 -8.04 8.30 -11.17
CA ARG A 473 -8.58 8.98 -12.35
C ARG A 473 -9.03 10.40 -12.01
N SER A 474 -9.68 10.59 -10.87
CA SER A 474 -10.15 11.91 -10.42
C SER A 474 -8.98 12.84 -10.12
N ALA A 475 -7.91 12.33 -9.49
CA ALA A 475 -6.70 13.10 -9.25
C ALA A 475 -6.07 13.60 -10.56
N HIS A 476 -6.00 12.75 -11.59
CA HIS A 476 -5.52 13.16 -12.92
C HIS A 476 -6.45 14.17 -13.59
N ALA A 477 -7.76 14.00 -13.49
CA ALA A 477 -8.73 14.94 -14.06
C ALA A 477 -8.63 16.33 -13.43
N ASN A 478 -8.21 16.41 -12.16
CA ASN A 478 -8.10 17.66 -11.40
C ASN A 478 -6.68 18.25 -11.39
N LYS A 479 -5.73 17.70 -12.17
CA LYS A 479 -4.30 18.10 -12.12
C LYS A 479 -4.05 19.55 -12.55
N ASP A 480 -4.87 20.10 -13.44
CA ASP A 480 -4.70 21.46 -14.02
C ASP A 480 -5.40 22.56 -13.19
N GLY A 481 -5.88 22.21 -11.99
CA GLY A 481 -6.34 23.15 -10.97
C GLY A 481 -7.85 23.34 -10.88
N SER A 482 -8.25 23.83 -9.71
CA SER A 482 -9.52 24.52 -9.40
C SER A 482 -10.69 23.76 -8.78
N VAL A 483 -10.53 22.63 -8.07
CA VAL A 483 -11.46 22.28 -6.98
C VAL A 483 -10.76 21.44 -5.89
N LEU A 484 -10.36 22.08 -4.78
CA LEU A 484 -10.21 21.41 -3.47
C LEU A 484 -10.92 22.26 -2.41
#